data_AF-A0A2E7A1Z8-F1
#
_entry.id   AF-A0A2E7A1Z8-F1
#
_cell.length_a   1.000
_cell.length_b   1.000
_cell.length_c   1.000
_cell.angle_alpha   90.00
_cell.angle_beta   90.00
_cell.angle_gamma   90.00
#
_symmetry.space_group_name_H-M   'P 1'
#
loop_
_entity.id
_entity.type
_entity.pdbx_description
1 polymer ?
#
loop_
_entity_poly.entity_id
_entity_poly.type
_entity_poly.pdbx_seq_one_letter_code
_entity_poly.pdbx_strand_id
1 'polypeptide(L)'
;MGGSMASTPPLNPGADVLDPAVMQDVVTGDLRLDGTQAMRLFHEMPLQELGRWADARCRHLHGDQVRTYVIDRNINYTNVCTAKCTFCAFRRDGHEDDAYTLEVEQILEKIQALVDIGGTQILMQGGMNPELPLQWYVDLLEAIGDRFPGIHVHAFSPPEFIEFIEFFDPPGPTLAEKLRGVMGTLAKAGLRSVPGGGGEIFADAVRRKIGLGKCDAEAWLTVMQVAHELGMNTSATMMFGHIEGVADRIHHMELVRQWQEKSIVDHAADGGGRYMAFISWPFQRENTPLGRCREWEDTGDQDAAFPGDVVARLDGSGTKDAHREFGRRIRMSGATDYLRTQALSRLYLDNIYSIGASWVTMGPHIGQTALAWGANDMGSVMMEENVVSAAGTTYCLSEPLICHLVREAGFTPAQRDNAYRLLRVHGNGQSPDLQVEDWSTLRAQSLHVETTCGGGNDNEVALTIGGDH
;
A
#
# COMPACT_ATOMS: atom_id res chain seq x y z
N MET A 1 -9.45 6.10 23.34
CA MET A 1 -10.12 4.82 23.02
C MET A 1 -9.52 3.76 23.93
N GLY A 2 -10.26 3.38 24.98
CA GLY A 2 -9.84 2.37 25.97
C GLY A 2 -10.61 1.07 25.76
N GLY A 3 -10.51 0.48 24.57
CA GLY A 3 -10.90 -0.91 24.39
C GLY A 3 -9.83 -1.76 25.07
N SER A 4 -10.21 -2.56 26.06
CA SER A 4 -9.39 -3.67 26.56
C SER A 4 -8.77 -4.36 25.35
N MET A 5 -7.44 -4.49 25.31
CA MET A 5 -6.81 -5.34 24.30
C MET A 5 -7.44 -6.72 24.46
N ALA A 6 -8.32 -7.10 23.53
CA ALA A 6 -8.87 -8.43 23.52
C ALA A 6 -7.67 -9.38 23.45
N SER A 7 -7.65 -10.37 24.33
CA SER A 7 -6.64 -11.44 24.28
C SER A 7 -6.60 -12.01 22.87
N THR A 8 -5.40 -12.33 22.37
CA THR A 8 -5.21 -13.01 21.10
C THR A 8 -6.22 -14.16 20.95
N PRO A 9 -7.07 -14.16 19.90
CA PRO A 9 -8.05 -15.23 19.74
C PRO A 9 -7.36 -16.59 19.63
N PRO A 10 -7.92 -17.65 20.22
CA PRO A 10 -7.31 -18.97 20.20
C PRO A 10 -7.28 -19.55 18.79
N LEU A 11 -6.28 -20.40 18.52
CA LEU A 11 -6.24 -21.24 17.32
C LEU A 11 -6.96 -22.56 17.57
N ASN A 12 -7.71 -23.04 16.57
CA ASN A 12 -8.22 -24.42 16.53
C ASN A 12 -8.03 -25.00 15.12
N PRO A 13 -6.88 -25.64 14.84
CA PRO A 13 -6.58 -26.20 13.50
C PRO A 13 -7.57 -27.27 13.03
N GLY A 14 -8.30 -27.91 13.96
CA GLY A 14 -9.30 -28.93 13.64
C GLY A 14 -10.69 -28.37 13.29
N ALA A 15 -10.91 -27.05 13.43
CA ALA A 15 -12.18 -26.42 13.10
C ALA A 15 -12.39 -26.39 11.58
N ASP A 16 -13.59 -26.78 11.13
CA ASP A 16 -13.95 -26.72 9.71
C ASP A 16 -14.40 -25.31 9.33
N VAL A 17 -13.54 -24.58 8.63
CA VAL A 17 -13.81 -23.19 8.22
C VAL A 17 -14.85 -23.04 7.11
N LEU A 18 -15.41 -24.14 6.62
CA LEU A 18 -16.60 -24.12 5.77
C LEU A 18 -17.90 -24.27 6.58
N ASP A 19 -17.82 -24.52 7.89
CA ASP A 19 -18.97 -24.51 8.79
C ASP A 19 -19.33 -23.04 9.15
N PRO A 20 -20.57 -22.59 8.89
CA PRO A 20 -21.03 -21.27 9.28
C PRO A 20 -20.87 -20.94 10.78
N ALA A 21 -20.95 -21.93 11.67
CA ALA A 21 -20.75 -21.70 13.10
C ALA A 21 -19.29 -21.33 13.42
N VAL A 22 -18.33 -22.01 12.78
CA VAL A 22 -16.90 -21.69 12.89
C VAL A 22 -16.61 -20.31 12.32
N MET A 23 -17.21 -19.96 11.17
CA MET A 23 -17.06 -18.62 10.60
C MET A 23 -17.67 -17.52 11.46
N GLN A 24 -18.74 -17.82 12.20
CA GLN A 24 -19.29 -16.89 13.18
C GLN A 24 -18.29 -16.59 14.31
N ASP A 25 -17.56 -17.60 14.79
CA ASP A 25 -16.50 -17.42 15.80
C ASP A 25 -15.32 -16.58 15.24
N VAL A 26 -14.98 -16.75 13.96
CA VAL A 26 -13.99 -15.88 13.27
C VAL A 26 -14.50 -14.44 13.20
N VAL A 27 -15.78 -14.23 12.89
CA VAL A 27 -16.42 -12.90 12.82
C VAL A 27 -16.38 -12.19 14.16
N THR A 28 -16.68 -12.88 15.26
CA THR A 28 -16.68 -12.28 16.62
C THR A 28 -15.28 -12.19 17.21
N GLY A 29 -14.29 -12.85 16.61
CA GLY A 29 -12.92 -12.89 17.12
C GLY A 29 -12.76 -13.86 18.29
N ASP A 30 -13.62 -14.87 18.36
CA ASP A 30 -13.52 -15.99 19.29
C ASP A 30 -12.63 -17.12 18.73
N LEU A 31 -12.32 -17.09 17.43
CA LEU A 31 -11.41 -18.00 16.76
C LEU A 31 -10.46 -17.26 15.80
N ARG A 32 -9.16 -17.58 15.88
CA ARG A 32 -8.13 -17.17 14.91
C ARG A 32 -7.96 -18.23 13.83
N LEU A 33 -7.80 -17.78 12.58
CA LEU A 33 -7.46 -18.65 11.45
C LEU A 33 -5.98 -18.99 11.40
N ASP A 34 -5.64 -20.26 11.13
CA ASP A 34 -4.31 -20.67 10.71
C ASP A 34 -4.14 -20.63 9.17
N GLY A 35 -2.89 -20.80 8.71
CA GLY A 35 -2.58 -20.74 7.28
C GLY A 35 -3.23 -21.85 6.44
N THR A 36 -3.48 -23.03 7.01
CA THR A 36 -4.15 -24.14 6.30
C THR A 36 -5.62 -23.81 6.11
N GLN A 37 -6.27 -23.31 7.15
CA GLN A 37 -7.63 -22.81 7.11
C GLN A 37 -7.78 -21.65 6.11
N ALA A 38 -6.82 -20.72 6.08
CA ALA A 38 -6.79 -19.64 5.10
C ALA A 38 -6.69 -20.15 3.65
N MET A 39 -5.87 -21.17 3.40
CA MET A 39 -5.80 -21.83 2.09
C MET A 39 -7.14 -22.45 1.69
N ARG A 40 -7.81 -23.14 2.62
CA ARG A 40 -9.15 -23.71 2.39
C ARG A 40 -10.17 -22.63 2.06
N LEU A 41 -10.23 -21.54 2.83
CA LEU A 41 -11.11 -20.40 2.52
C LEU A 41 -10.83 -19.81 1.14
N PHE A 42 -9.56 -19.67 0.76
CA PHE A 42 -9.19 -19.11 -0.53
C PHE A 42 -9.63 -20.01 -1.69
N HIS A 43 -9.43 -21.32 -1.61
CA HIS A 43 -9.70 -22.23 -2.73
C HIS A 43 -11.11 -22.83 -2.75
N GLU A 44 -11.70 -23.10 -1.59
CA GLU A 44 -12.95 -23.87 -1.48
C GLU A 44 -14.18 -22.97 -1.29
N MET A 45 -14.05 -21.82 -0.61
CA MET A 45 -15.20 -20.98 -0.31
C MET A 45 -15.65 -20.16 -1.54
N PRO A 46 -16.96 -20.17 -1.89
CA PRO A 46 -17.50 -19.31 -2.93
C PRO A 46 -17.22 -17.83 -2.64
N LEU A 47 -16.81 -17.07 -3.66
CA LEU A 47 -16.39 -15.66 -3.47
C LEU A 47 -17.44 -14.80 -2.74
N GLN A 48 -18.72 -15.00 -3.05
CA GLN A 48 -19.82 -14.26 -2.45
C GLN A 48 -19.99 -14.59 -0.95
N GLU A 49 -19.75 -15.84 -0.58
CA GLU A 49 -19.80 -16.28 0.81
C GLU A 49 -18.60 -15.75 1.60
N LEU A 50 -17.40 -15.81 1.02
CA LEU A 50 -16.19 -15.23 1.60
C LEU A 50 -16.36 -13.72 1.84
N GLY A 51 -16.93 -13.01 0.87
CA GLY A 51 -17.25 -11.58 0.98
C GLY A 51 -18.21 -11.29 2.14
N ARG A 52 -19.29 -12.07 2.26
CA ARG A 52 -20.27 -11.92 3.36
C ARG A 52 -19.63 -12.07 4.73
N TRP A 53 -18.77 -13.08 4.91
CA TRP A 53 -18.06 -13.28 6.18
C TRP A 53 -17.08 -12.14 6.47
N ALA A 54 -16.35 -11.66 5.46
CA ALA A 54 -15.44 -10.53 5.61
C ALA A 54 -16.17 -9.21 5.93
N ASP A 55 -17.31 -8.92 5.29
CA ASP A 55 -18.15 -7.78 5.62
C ASP A 55 -18.71 -7.90 7.04
N ALA A 56 -19.19 -9.08 7.44
CA ALA A 56 -19.67 -9.32 8.80
C ALA A 56 -18.56 -9.06 9.84
N ARG A 57 -17.33 -9.52 9.61
CA ARG A 57 -16.17 -9.21 10.46
C ARG A 57 -15.87 -7.71 10.48
N CYS A 58 -15.91 -7.04 9.33
CA CYS A 58 -15.70 -5.60 9.23
C CYS A 58 -16.76 -4.82 10.02
N ARG A 59 -18.04 -5.19 9.90
CA ARG A 59 -19.16 -4.59 10.66
C ARG A 59 -19.03 -4.86 12.16
N HIS A 60 -18.61 -6.06 12.55
CA HIS A 60 -18.34 -6.38 13.95
C HIS A 60 -17.27 -5.46 14.55
N LEU A 61 -16.20 -5.17 13.81
CA LEU A 61 -15.08 -4.34 14.26
C LEU A 61 -15.35 -2.82 14.20
N HIS A 62 -16.04 -2.36 13.15
CA HIS A 62 -16.16 -0.93 12.83
C HIS A 62 -17.59 -0.39 12.88
N GLY A 63 -18.57 -1.25 13.15
CA GLY A 63 -19.99 -0.92 13.08
C GLY A 63 -20.55 -0.94 11.65
N ASP A 64 -21.87 -0.79 11.57
CA ASP A 64 -22.64 -1.01 10.34
C ASP A 64 -22.65 0.16 9.36
N GLN A 65 -22.37 1.38 9.85
CA GLN A 65 -22.73 2.58 9.12
C GLN A 65 -21.54 3.33 8.53
N VAL A 66 -20.39 3.40 9.21
CA VAL A 66 -19.31 4.31 8.80
C VAL A 66 -18.24 3.59 7.98
N ARG A 67 -17.79 4.23 6.90
CA ARG A 67 -16.58 3.86 6.14
C ARG A 67 -15.74 5.10 5.92
N THR A 68 -14.43 4.94 6.05
CA THR A 68 -13.52 6.08 6.16
C THR A 68 -12.76 6.37 4.87
N TYR A 69 -12.23 7.58 4.78
CA TYR A 69 -11.23 8.00 3.80
C TYR A 69 -10.33 9.07 4.43
N VAL A 70 -9.17 9.32 3.83
CA VAL A 70 -8.28 10.42 4.24
C VAL A 70 -8.10 11.41 3.09
N ILE A 71 -7.92 12.69 3.40
CA ILE A 71 -7.45 13.66 2.40
C ILE A 71 -5.95 13.77 2.61
N ASP A 72 -5.20 13.13 1.72
CA ASP A 72 -3.74 13.17 1.72
C ASP A 72 -3.18 13.56 0.36
N ARG A 73 -1.86 13.67 0.28
CA ARG A 73 -1.15 13.80 -1.00
C ARG A 73 0.03 12.86 -1.04
N ASN A 74 0.11 12.08 -2.11
CA ASN A 74 1.31 11.33 -2.47
C ASN A 74 2.35 12.29 -3.04
N ILE A 75 3.52 12.35 -2.41
CA ILE A 75 4.65 13.17 -2.85
C ILE A 75 5.84 12.25 -3.10
N ASN A 76 6.20 12.10 -4.38
CA ASN A 76 7.42 11.43 -4.76
C ASN A 76 8.53 12.45 -4.98
N TYR A 77 9.35 12.68 -3.96
CA TYR A 77 10.38 13.72 -3.97
C TYR A 77 11.56 13.41 -4.91
N THR A 78 11.73 12.16 -5.33
CA THR A 78 12.67 11.77 -6.39
C THR A 78 12.21 10.46 -7.02
N ASN A 79 12.50 10.26 -8.30
CA ASN A 79 12.38 8.96 -8.96
C ASN A 79 13.76 8.27 -9.19
N VAL A 80 14.86 8.93 -8.81
CA VAL A 80 16.22 8.37 -8.87
C VAL A 80 16.37 7.28 -7.82
N CYS A 81 16.72 6.06 -8.23
CA CYS A 81 16.72 4.92 -7.32
C CYS A 81 17.82 3.90 -7.63
N THR A 82 18.55 3.48 -6.60
CA THR A 82 19.56 2.41 -6.67
C THR A 82 18.96 1.02 -6.93
N ALA A 83 17.73 0.76 -6.47
CA ALA A 83 17.08 -0.52 -6.70
C ALA A 83 16.62 -0.72 -8.14
N LYS A 84 16.67 -1.98 -8.58
CA LYS A 84 16.31 -2.42 -9.93
C LYS A 84 15.13 -3.39 -9.89
N CYS A 85 14.09 -2.99 -9.17
CA CYS A 85 12.86 -3.76 -9.03
C CYS A 85 12.25 -4.05 -10.41
N THR A 86 11.98 -5.32 -10.71
CA THR A 86 11.46 -5.72 -12.02
C THR A 86 9.99 -5.32 -12.22
N PHE A 87 9.29 -4.97 -11.14
CA PHE A 87 7.89 -4.53 -11.14
C PHE A 87 7.73 -3.00 -11.09
N CYS A 88 8.81 -2.23 -11.00
CA CYS A 88 8.72 -0.77 -10.84
C CYS A 88 8.91 -0.08 -12.18
N ALA A 89 7.88 0.63 -12.65
CA ALA A 89 7.95 1.51 -13.83
C ALA A 89 8.43 2.93 -13.49
N PHE A 90 8.45 3.30 -12.21
CA PHE A 90 8.74 4.65 -11.74
C PHE A 90 10.25 4.93 -11.62
N ARG A 91 11.07 3.92 -11.30
CA ARG A 91 12.51 4.12 -11.02
C ARG A 91 13.30 4.60 -12.24
N ARG A 92 14.24 5.51 -12.01
CA ARG A 92 15.23 5.96 -12.98
C ARG A 92 16.64 5.85 -12.40
N ASP A 93 17.60 5.55 -13.27
CA ASP A 93 18.99 5.84 -13.02
C ASP A 93 19.20 7.37 -13.20
N GLY A 94 20.07 8.01 -12.41
CA GLY A 94 20.14 9.49 -12.32
C GLY A 94 20.54 10.24 -13.59
N HIS A 95 20.89 9.53 -14.67
CA HIS A 95 21.27 10.10 -15.96
C HIS A 95 20.17 9.96 -17.02
N GLU A 96 19.03 9.36 -16.69
CA GLU A 96 17.88 9.26 -17.59
C GLU A 96 17.19 10.62 -17.72
N ASP A 97 16.65 10.94 -18.90
CA ASP A 97 16.13 12.29 -19.22
C ASP A 97 14.91 12.71 -18.37
N ASP A 98 14.15 11.74 -17.85
CA ASP A 98 13.00 11.95 -16.97
C ASP A 98 13.33 11.67 -15.49
N ALA A 99 14.62 11.56 -15.13
CA ALA A 99 15.08 11.53 -13.75
C ALA A 99 14.92 12.90 -13.09
N TYR A 100 14.43 12.93 -11.84
CA TYR A 100 14.23 14.17 -11.10
C TYR A 100 14.42 14.00 -9.59
N THR A 101 14.74 15.11 -8.93
CA THR A 101 14.62 15.31 -7.48
C THR A 101 13.99 16.68 -7.27
N LEU A 102 12.91 16.73 -6.49
CA LEU A 102 12.20 17.97 -6.18
C LEU A 102 12.99 18.80 -5.18
N GLU A 103 13.02 20.10 -5.41
CA GLU A 103 13.49 21.07 -4.42
C GLU A 103 12.53 21.12 -3.23
N VAL A 104 13.05 21.45 -2.05
CA VAL A 104 12.25 21.55 -0.81
C VAL A 104 11.06 22.49 -1.00
N GLU A 105 11.25 23.65 -1.63
CA GLU A 105 10.14 24.60 -1.87
C GLU A 105 9.06 24.02 -2.80
N GLN A 106 9.41 23.20 -3.80
CA GLN A 106 8.40 22.53 -4.64
C GLN A 106 7.58 21.52 -3.83
N ILE A 107 8.22 20.84 -2.88
CA ILE A 107 7.51 19.96 -1.94
C ILE A 107 6.57 20.78 -1.05
N LEU A 108 7.03 21.91 -0.51
CA LEU A 108 6.21 22.79 0.33
C LEU A 108 5.01 23.39 -0.44
N GLU A 109 5.18 23.77 -1.71
CA GLU A 109 4.09 24.21 -2.60
C GLU A 109 3.05 23.10 -2.79
N LYS A 110 3.51 21.85 -3.01
CA LYS A 110 2.61 20.70 -3.11
C LYS A 110 1.83 20.47 -1.81
N ILE A 111 2.45 20.71 -0.65
CA ILE A 111 1.78 20.62 0.68
C ILE A 111 0.79 21.77 0.88
N GLN A 112 1.11 23.00 0.45
CA GLN A 112 0.18 24.12 0.51
C GLN A 112 -1.12 23.81 -0.24
N ALA A 113 -1.02 23.29 -1.47
CA ALA A 113 -2.20 22.92 -2.25
C ALA A 113 -3.05 21.82 -1.58
N LEU A 114 -2.42 20.91 -0.82
CA LEU A 114 -3.14 19.92 -0.01
C LEU A 114 -3.88 20.60 1.17
N VAL A 115 -3.21 21.53 1.87
CA VAL A 115 -3.81 22.28 2.98
C VAL A 115 -5.01 23.10 2.51
N ASP A 116 -4.92 23.69 1.31
CA ASP A 116 -5.97 24.52 0.72
C ASP A 116 -7.28 23.74 0.48
N ILE A 117 -7.20 22.41 0.29
CA ILE A 117 -8.38 21.54 0.17
C ILE A 117 -8.76 20.84 1.49
N GLY A 118 -8.12 21.21 2.61
CA GLY A 118 -8.41 20.65 3.93
C GLY A 118 -7.76 19.29 4.20
N GLY A 119 -6.67 18.97 3.48
CA GLY A 119 -5.86 17.79 3.73
C GLY A 119 -5.08 17.85 5.05
N THR A 120 -4.81 16.68 5.61
CA THR A 120 -4.24 16.55 6.97
C THR A 120 -3.00 15.67 7.04
N GLN A 121 -2.61 15.06 5.92
CA GLN A 121 -1.53 14.09 5.86
C GLN A 121 -0.81 14.17 4.52
N ILE A 122 0.50 13.94 4.52
CA ILE A 122 1.22 13.57 3.30
C ILE A 122 1.71 12.14 3.40
N LEU A 123 1.67 11.43 2.27
CA LEU A 123 2.42 10.20 2.04
C LEU A 123 3.63 10.54 1.18
N MET A 124 4.83 10.50 1.75
CA MET A 124 6.04 10.95 1.06
C MET A 124 7.07 9.82 0.93
N GLN A 125 7.35 9.40 -0.29
CA GLN A 125 8.22 8.26 -0.60
C GLN A 125 8.97 8.52 -1.90
N GLY A 126 10.28 8.26 -1.93
CA GLY A 126 11.10 8.51 -3.10
C GLY A 126 11.79 7.25 -3.63
N GLY A 127 12.51 7.44 -4.74
CA GLY A 127 13.61 6.57 -5.07
C GLY A 127 14.74 6.69 -4.04
N MET A 128 15.56 5.64 -3.96
CA MET A 128 16.69 5.55 -3.04
C MET A 128 17.88 6.27 -3.69
N ASN A 129 17.91 7.60 -3.58
CA ASN A 129 18.87 8.48 -4.23
C ASN A 129 20.13 8.69 -3.33
N PRO A 130 21.32 8.22 -3.75
CA PRO A 130 22.54 8.33 -2.94
C PRO A 130 23.13 9.75 -2.88
N GLU A 131 22.64 10.68 -3.71
CA GLU A 131 23.10 12.07 -3.71
C GLU A 131 22.46 12.91 -2.60
N LEU A 132 21.41 12.40 -1.94
CA LEU A 132 20.71 13.09 -0.86
C LEU A 132 21.32 12.73 0.50
N PRO A 133 22.02 13.67 1.18
CA PRO A 133 22.57 13.41 2.51
C PRO A 133 21.45 13.41 3.57
N LEU A 134 21.71 12.79 4.73
CA LEU A 134 20.77 12.78 5.87
C LEU A 134 20.24 14.17 6.23
N GLN A 135 21.11 15.20 6.17
CA GLN A 135 20.74 16.57 6.49
C GLN A 135 19.63 17.11 5.59
N TRP A 136 19.59 16.73 4.31
CA TRP A 136 18.52 17.16 3.39
C TRP A 136 17.14 16.67 3.87
N TYR A 137 17.06 15.42 4.37
CA TYR A 137 15.83 14.87 4.93
C TYR A 137 15.42 15.55 6.23
N VAL A 138 16.39 15.90 7.08
CA VAL A 138 16.15 16.66 8.32
C VAL A 138 15.60 18.04 7.99
N ASP A 139 16.29 18.79 7.14
CA ASP A 139 15.90 20.14 6.73
C ASP A 139 14.50 20.16 6.09
N LEU A 140 14.20 19.16 5.25
CA LEU A 140 12.87 18.99 4.65
C LEU A 140 11.79 18.80 5.72
N LEU A 141 12.00 17.89 6.67
CA LEU A 141 11.01 17.61 7.73
C LEU A 141 10.79 18.82 8.65
N GLU A 142 11.87 19.52 9.01
CA GLU A 142 11.81 20.73 9.83
C GLU A 142 11.05 21.84 9.09
N ALA A 143 11.36 22.07 7.80
CA ALA A 143 10.65 23.06 6.98
C ALA A 143 9.14 22.75 6.84
N ILE A 144 8.77 21.47 6.71
CA ILE A 144 7.36 21.04 6.71
C ILE A 144 6.73 21.33 8.07
N GLY A 145 7.40 20.99 9.17
CA GLY A 145 6.90 21.23 10.53
C GLY A 145 6.69 22.71 10.84
N ASP A 146 7.61 23.57 10.40
CA ASP A 146 7.56 25.02 10.61
C ASP A 146 6.43 25.66 9.81
N ARG A 147 6.27 25.28 8.53
CA ARG A 147 5.27 25.90 7.65
C ARG A 147 3.88 25.28 7.79
N PHE A 148 3.81 23.98 8.11
CA PHE A 148 2.56 23.20 8.15
C PHE A 148 2.44 22.34 9.42
N PRO A 149 2.41 22.94 10.62
CA PRO A 149 2.41 22.19 11.89
C PRO A 149 1.20 21.25 12.08
N GLY A 150 0.14 21.42 11.29
CA GLY A 150 -1.05 20.56 11.29
C GLY A 150 -0.97 19.35 10.36
N ILE A 151 0.06 19.24 9.51
CA ILE A 151 0.21 18.11 8.56
C ILE A 151 0.91 16.94 9.24
N HIS A 152 0.29 15.76 9.13
CA HIS A 152 0.90 14.51 9.56
C HIS A 152 1.84 13.97 8.48
N VAL A 153 3.12 13.84 8.82
CA VAL A 153 4.14 13.31 7.90
C VAL A 153 4.21 11.78 7.99
N HIS A 154 3.60 11.11 7.01
CA HIS A 154 3.72 9.67 6.77
C HIS A 154 4.75 9.43 5.68
N ALA A 155 6.00 9.14 6.03
CA ALA A 155 7.10 9.21 5.06
C ALA A 155 8.15 8.12 5.22
N PHE A 156 8.85 7.87 4.11
CA PHE A 156 9.97 6.94 3.93
C PHE A 156 9.58 5.48 4.14
N SER A 157 9.71 4.66 3.10
CA SER A 157 9.46 3.22 3.18
C SER A 157 10.60 2.47 3.88
N PRO A 158 10.37 1.23 4.34
CA PRO A 158 11.45 0.41 4.87
C PRO A 158 12.64 0.21 3.93
N PRO A 159 12.49 -0.01 2.60
CA PRO A 159 13.64 0.03 1.71
C PRO A 159 14.48 1.31 1.82
N GLU A 160 13.85 2.49 1.86
CA GLU A 160 14.55 3.77 2.03
C GLU A 160 15.32 3.80 3.36
N PHE A 161 14.72 3.35 4.46
CA PHE A 161 15.40 3.27 5.76
C PHE A 161 16.62 2.34 5.74
N ILE A 162 16.54 1.21 5.04
CA ILE A 162 17.69 0.29 4.90
C ILE A 162 18.80 0.95 4.10
N GLU A 163 18.48 1.65 3.00
CA GLU A 163 19.48 2.40 2.25
C GLU A 163 20.04 3.58 3.05
N PHE A 164 19.25 4.24 3.92
CA PHE A 164 19.79 5.25 4.83
C PHE A 164 20.86 4.68 5.76
N ILE A 165 20.73 3.42 6.17
CA ILE A 165 21.78 2.75 6.94
C ILE A 165 23.03 2.54 6.09
N GLU A 166 22.88 2.15 4.83
CA GLU A 166 24.01 1.93 3.92
C GLU A 166 24.70 3.25 3.53
N PHE A 167 23.95 4.30 3.24
CA PHE A 167 24.45 5.59 2.78
C PHE A 167 25.06 6.42 3.91
N PHE A 168 24.45 6.39 5.10
CA PHE A 168 24.87 7.27 6.21
C PHE A 168 25.75 6.56 7.24
N ASP A 169 25.86 5.22 7.17
CA ASP A 169 26.59 4.35 8.10
C ASP A 169 26.51 4.79 9.57
N PRO A 170 25.30 4.87 10.15
CA PRO A 170 25.15 5.28 11.54
C PRO A 170 25.79 4.25 12.49
N PRO A 171 26.25 4.68 13.67
CA PRO A 171 26.85 3.78 14.64
C PRO A 171 25.82 2.82 15.22
N GLY A 172 26.24 1.58 15.51
CA GLY A 172 25.42 0.56 16.15
C GLY A 172 25.85 -0.85 15.76
N PRO A 173 25.92 -1.81 16.70
CA PRO A 173 26.32 -3.18 16.38
C PRO A 173 25.22 -3.99 15.67
N THR A 174 23.96 -3.58 15.75
CA THR A 174 22.83 -4.25 15.09
C THR A 174 22.07 -3.33 14.13
N LEU A 175 21.34 -3.92 13.18
CA LEU A 175 20.45 -3.18 12.27
C LEU A 175 19.43 -2.32 13.05
N ALA A 176 18.83 -2.88 14.11
CA ALA A 176 17.86 -2.17 14.92
C ALA A 176 18.45 -0.93 15.61
N GLU A 177 19.67 -1.00 16.15
CA GLU A 177 20.33 0.17 16.77
C GLU A 177 20.68 1.24 15.75
N LYS A 178 21.18 0.84 14.57
CA LYS A 178 21.44 1.75 13.46
C LYS A 178 20.17 2.47 13.01
N LEU A 179 19.05 1.74 12.87
CA LEU A 179 17.74 2.28 12.56
C LEU A 179 17.23 3.24 13.63
N ARG A 180 17.38 2.93 14.93
CA ARG A 180 16.99 3.83 16.02
C ARG A 180 17.71 5.18 15.92
N GLY A 181 18.99 5.18 15.55
CA GLY A 181 19.77 6.40 15.36
C GLY A 181 19.21 7.30 14.26
N VAL A 182 19.08 6.76 13.05
CA VAL A 182 18.58 7.52 11.88
C VAL A 182 17.11 7.90 12.07
N MET A 183 16.26 6.92 12.38
CA MET A 183 14.83 7.14 12.54
C MET A 183 14.51 8.07 13.72
N GLY A 184 15.25 7.98 14.83
CA GLY A 184 15.13 8.89 15.96
C GLY A 184 15.51 10.33 15.61
N THR A 185 16.45 10.52 14.68
CA THR A 185 16.81 11.84 14.15
C THR A 185 15.66 12.41 13.30
N LEU A 186 15.13 11.62 12.38
CA LEU A 186 13.99 12.03 11.53
C LEU A 186 12.70 12.26 12.34
N ALA A 187 12.45 11.46 13.38
CA ALA A 187 11.30 11.64 14.27
C ALA A 187 11.35 12.99 15.01
N LYS A 188 12.54 13.40 15.48
CA LYS A 188 12.74 14.73 16.08
C LYS A 188 12.52 15.86 15.07
N ALA A 189 12.94 15.67 13.83
CA ALA A 189 12.82 16.65 12.75
C ALA A 189 11.36 16.84 12.28
N GLY A 190 10.51 15.81 12.38
CA GLY A 190 9.11 15.95 11.95
C GLY A 190 8.41 14.69 11.49
N LEU A 191 9.11 13.56 11.35
CA LEU A 191 8.49 12.29 10.96
C LEU A 191 7.49 11.82 12.04
N ARG A 192 6.31 11.31 11.62
CA ARG A 192 5.24 10.89 12.54
C ARG A 192 4.76 9.45 12.34
N SER A 193 5.00 8.86 11.18
CA SER A 193 4.62 7.47 10.87
C SER A 193 5.37 6.96 9.65
N VAL A 194 5.48 5.64 9.51
CA VAL A 194 6.22 4.98 8.41
C VAL A 194 5.25 4.20 7.51
N PRO A 195 5.20 4.48 6.19
CA PRO A 195 4.35 3.77 5.25
C PRO A 195 4.86 2.36 4.92
N GLY A 196 3.92 1.47 4.62
CA GLY A 196 4.18 0.07 4.32
C GLY A 196 4.81 -0.24 2.96
N GLY A 197 5.30 0.76 2.21
CA GLY A 197 5.88 0.55 0.88
C GLY A 197 7.02 -0.47 0.89
N GLY A 198 7.20 -1.21 -0.21
CA GLY A 198 8.26 -2.22 -0.32
C GLY A 198 7.98 -3.56 0.36
N GLY A 199 6.76 -3.78 0.85
CA GLY A 199 6.32 -5.06 1.40
C GLY A 199 6.26 -6.15 0.33
N GLU A 200 5.63 -5.86 -0.81
CA GLU A 200 5.46 -6.76 -1.96
C GLU A 200 5.03 -8.18 -1.53
N ILE A 201 5.90 -9.18 -1.71
CA ILE A 201 5.80 -10.52 -1.14
C ILE A 201 7.08 -10.81 -0.34
N PHE A 202 6.91 -11.35 0.87
CA PHE A 202 8.03 -11.63 1.77
C PHE A 202 8.76 -12.94 1.48
N ALA A 203 8.06 -13.92 0.87
CA ALA A 203 8.66 -15.19 0.51
C ALA A 203 9.94 -14.98 -0.33
N ASP A 204 11.04 -15.52 0.16
CA ASP A 204 12.40 -15.24 -0.31
C ASP A 204 12.64 -15.71 -1.76
N ALA A 205 11.95 -16.79 -2.19
CA ALA A 205 11.94 -17.19 -3.60
C ALA A 205 11.35 -16.11 -4.53
N VAL A 206 10.26 -15.46 -4.11
CA VAL A 206 9.60 -14.38 -4.87
C VAL A 206 10.43 -13.10 -4.80
N ARG A 207 10.80 -12.68 -3.58
CA ARG A 207 11.47 -11.40 -3.33
C ARG A 207 12.77 -11.24 -4.10
N ARG A 208 13.61 -12.28 -4.15
CA ARG A 208 14.87 -12.27 -4.92
C ARG A 208 14.68 -12.20 -6.43
N LYS A 209 13.50 -12.55 -6.95
CA LYS A 209 13.19 -12.44 -8.38
C LYS A 209 12.69 -11.05 -8.76
N ILE A 210 11.94 -10.41 -7.85
CA ILE A 210 11.22 -9.17 -8.18
C ILE A 210 11.88 -7.91 -7.62
N GLY A 211 12.48 -7.98 -6.42
CA GLY A 211 13.04 -6.85 -5.68
C GLY A 211 14.57 -6.80 -5.70
N LEU A 212 15.19 -6.69 -6.87
CA LEU A 212 16.65 -6.60 -6.99
C LEU A 212 17.16 -5.31 -6.34
N GLY A 213 18.02 -5.43 -5.33
CA GLY A 213 18.53 -4.28 -4.56
C GLY A 213 17.50 -3.69 -3.58
N LYS A 214 16.42 -4.41 -3.24
CA LYS A 214 15.56 -4.08 -2.10
C LYS A 214 15.94 -4.93 -0.89
N CYS A 215 15.68 -4.39 0.30
CA CYS A 215 15.82 -5.12 1.56
C CYS A 215 14.99 -6.41 1.58
N ASP A 216 15.38 -7.39 2.38
CA ASP A 216 14.61 -8.62 2.59
C ASP A 216 13.42 -8.42 3.55
N ALA A 217 12.69 -9.49 3.85
CA ALA A 217 11.51 -9.44 4.72
C ALA A 217 11.87 -9.10 6.18
N GLU A 218 12.95 -9.68 6.72
CA GLU A 218 13.36 -9.45 8.10
C GLU A 218 13.82 -8.01 8.31
N ALA A 219 14.60 -7.47 7.36
CA ALA A 219 14.99 -6.06 7.36
C ALA A 219 13.77 -5.13 7.29
N TRP A 220 12.81 -5.41 6.39
CA TRP A 220 11.56 -4.64 6.28
C TRP A 220 10.79 -4.63 7.60
N LEU A 221 10.62 -5.80 8.22
CA LEU A 221 9.89 -5.97 9.48
C LEU A 221 10.63 -5.30 10.66
N THR A 222 11.98 -5.34 10.66
CA THR A 222 12.81 -4.68 11.66
C THR A 222 12.64 -3.16 11.63
N VAL A 223 12.56 -2.55 10.44
CA VAL A 223 12.27 -1.11 10.31
C VAL A 223 10.94 -0.76 10.98
N MET A 224 9.90 -1.54 10.69
CA MET A 224 8.57 -1.29 11.25
C MET A 224 8.54 -1.45 12.77
N GLN A 225 9.22 -2.47 13.30
CA GLN A 225 9.35 -2.65 14.74
C GLN A 225 10.06 -1.47 15.40
N VAL A 226 11.16 -0.98 14.83
CA VAL A 226 11.87 0.21 15.36
C VAL A 226 10.99 1.45 15.31
N ALA A 227 10.15 1.61 14.29
CA ALA A 227 9.16 2.68 14.26
C ALA A 227 8.15 2.57 15.41
N HIS A 228 7.65 1.35 15.68
CA HIS A 228 6.74 1.09 16.80
C HIS A 228 7.38 1.37 18.17
N GLU A 229 8.66 0.98 18.35
CA GLU A 229 9.44 1.31 19.56
C GLU A 229 9.54 2.81 19.80
N LEU A 230 9.66 3.60 18.73
CA LEU A 230 9.70 5.06 18.78
C LEU A 230 8.30 5.71 18.88
N GLY A 231 7.24 4.92 19.08
CA GLY A 231 5.86 5.40 19.24
C GLY A 231 5.15 5.75 17.93
N MET A 232 5.75 5.46 16.78
CA MET A 232 5.17 5.76 15.47
C MET A 232 4.31 4.61 14.97
N ASN A 233 3.11 4.93 14.50
CA ASN A 233 2.28 3.95 13.79
C ASN A 233 2.80 3.71 12.37
N THR A 234 2.44 2.55 11.81
CA THR A 234 2.83 2.17 10.46
C THR A 234 1.65 1.58 9.68
N SER A 235 1.86 1.39 8.38
CA SER A 235 0.99 0.56 7.54
C SER A 235 1.79 -0.61 6.99
N ALA A 236 1.11 -1.69 6.59
CA ALA A 236 1.69 -2.81 5.88
C ALA A 236 1.05 -2.94 4.50
N THR A 237 1.84 -3.38 3.51
CA THR A 237 1.34 -3.50 2.15
C THR A 237 1.78 -4.79 1.46
N MET A 238 0.93 -5.29 0.56
CA MET A 238 1.18 -6.50 -0.21
C MET A 238 0.75 -6.29 -1.67
N MET A 239 1.74 -6.09 -2.55
CA MET A 239 1.53 -6.20 -3.99
C MET A 239 1.49 -7.68 -4.37
N PHE A 240 0.45 -8.12 -5.09
CA PHE A 240 0.27 -9.52 -5.49
C PHE A 240 -0.22 -9.64 -6.93
N GLY A 241 -0.40 -10.86 -7.44
CA GLY A 241 -0.90 -11.11 -8.79
C GLY A 241 0.21 -11.09 -9.82
N HIS A 242 1.34 -11.74 -9.51
CA HIS A 242 2.48 -11.86 -10.39
C HIS A 242 3.03 -13.29 -10.38
N ILE A 243 4.21 -13.54 -9.78
CA ILE A 243 4.90 -14.84 -9.81
C ILE A 243 4.63 -15.73 -8.59
N GLU A 244 3.98 -15.19 -7.57
CA GLU A 244 3.78 -15.79 -6.25
C GLU A 244 2.61 -16.77 -6.22
N GLY A 245 2.66 -17.76 -5.33
CA GLY A 245 1.49 -18.60 -5.04
C GLY A 245 0.64 -18.02 -3.92
N VAL A 246 -0.58 -18.56 -3.75
CA VAL A 246 -1.50 -18.14 -2.67
C VAL A 246 -0.87 -18.31 -1.28
N ALA A 247 -0.12 -19.39 -1.07
CA ALA A 247 0.56 -19.64 0.20
C ALA A 247 1.60 -18.57 0.54
N ASP A 248 2.24 -17.92 -0.46
CA ASP A 248 3.17 -16.82 -0.23
C ASP A 248 2.44 -15.55 0.26
N ARG A 249 1.19 -15.31 -0.22
CA ARG A 249 0.35 -14.20 0.25
C ARG A 249 -0.06 -14.41 1.71
N ILE A 250 -0.45 -15.64 2.06
CA ILE A 250 -0.80 -15.99 3.45
C ILE A 250 0.43 -15.90 4.35
N HIS A 251 1.58 -16.39 3.89
CA HIS A 251 2.85 -16.23 4.61
C HIS A 251 3.19 -14.75 4.85
N HIS A 252 3.01 -13.88 3.86
CA HIS A 252 3.20 -12.44 4.02
C HIS A 252 2.30 -11.88 5.13
N MET A 253 0.99 -12.18 5.08
CA MET A 253 0.04 -11.75 6.11
C MET A 253 0.38 -12.32 7.50
N GLU A 254 0.85 -13.56 7.57
CA GLU A 254 1.27 -14.20 8.81
C GLU A 254 2.44 -13.47 9.47
N LEU A 255 3.47 -13.09 8.70
CA LEU A 255 4.59 -12.32 9.24
C LEU A 255 4.13 -10.95 9.76
N VAL A 256 3.27 -10.23 9.02
CA VAL A 256 2.70 -8.96 9.51
C VAL A 256 1.93 -9.17 10.82
N ARG A 257 1.07 -10.21 10.88
CA ARG A 257 0.28 -10.56 12.06
C ARG A 257 1.14 -10.86 13.28
N GLN A 258 2.20 -11.66 13.12
CA GLN A 258 3.12 -12.01 14.20
C GLN A 258 3.91 -10.81 14.72
N TRP A 259 4.39 -9.94 13.82
CA TRP A 259 5.16 -8.76 14.21
C TRP A 259 4.29 -7.66 14.82
N GLN A 260 3.03 -7.55 14.38
CA GLN A 260 2.02 -6.74 15.05
C GLN A 260 1.82 -7.22 16.49
N GLU A 261 1.62 -8.52 16.70
CA GLU A 261 1.43 -9.11 18.03
C GLU A 261 2.63 -8.83 18.92
N LYS A 262 3.84 -9.04 18.41
CA LYS A 262 5.09 -8.67 19.10
C LYS A 262 5.11 -7.19 19.50
N SER A 263 4.79 -6.29 18.58
CA SER A 263 4.80 -4.84 18.84
C SER A 263 3.74 -4.42 19.86
N ILE A 264 2.55 -5.05 19.83
CA ILE A 264 1.50 -4.81 20.81
C ILE A 264 1.94 -5.25 22.20
N VAL A 265 2.52 -6.45 22.32
CA VAL A 265 3.03 -6.98 23.60
C VAL A 265 4.18 -6.13 24.13
N ASP A 266 5.14 -5.79 23.27
CA ASP A 266 6.38 -5.16 23.70
C ASP A 266 6.23 -3.64 23.95
N HIS A 267 5.29 -2.96 23.28
CA HIS A 267 5.29 -1.49 23.25
C HIS A 267 3.91 -0.84 23.48
N ALA A 268 2.78 -1.51 23.19
CA ALA A 268 1.49 -0.81 23.17
C ALA A 268 1.03 -0.26 24.53
N ALA A 269 1.43 -0.90 25.64
CA ALA A 269 1.13 -0.41 26.99
C ALA A 269 1.88 0.89 27.33
N ASP A 270 3.05 1.10 26.72
CA ASP A 270 3.91 2.28 26.94
C ASP A 270 3.67 3.40 25.93
N GLY A 271 2.56 3.33 25.17
CA GLY A 271 2.25 4.28 24.10
C GLY A 271 2.98 4.00 22.78
N GLY A 272 3.56 2.80 22.64
CA GLY A 272 4.20 2.34 21.42
C GLY A 272 3.26 2.25 20.21
N GLY A 273 3.88 2.39 19.05
CA GLY A 273 3.23 2.32 17.76
C GLY A 273 2.81 0.90 17.38
N ARG A 274 2.06 0.79 16.28
CA ARG A 274 1.59 -0.48 15.71
C ARG A 274 1.23 -0.31 14.23
N TYR A 275 1.04 -1.42 13.54
CA TYR A 275 0.38 -1.41 12.23
C TYR A 275 -1.07 -0.98 12.43
N MET A 276 -1.47 0.10 11.78
CA MET A 276 -2.84 0.61 11.78
C MET A 276 -3.63 0.11 10.57
N ALA A 277 -2.96 -0.20 9.46
CA ALA A 277 -3.61 -0.54 8.21
C ALA A 277 -2.84 -1.62 7.45
N PHE A 278 -3.59 -2.48 6.76
CA PHE A 278 -3.07 -3.35 5.72
C PHE A 278 -3.76 -3.04 4.38
N ILE A 279 -2.95 -2.89 3.33
CA ILE A 279 -3.44 -2.58 1.98
C ILE A 279 -2.80 -3.56 0.99
N SER A 280 -3.63 -4.28 0.25
CA SER A 280 -3.17 -5.24 -0.76
C SER A 280 -3.69 -4.88 -2.13
N TRP A 281 -2.82 -4.79 -3.13
CA TRP A 281 -3.21 -4.43 -4.49
C TRP A 281 -2.62 -5.36 -5.54
N PRO A 282 -3.33 -5.57 -6.67
CA PRO A 282 -2.77 -6.26 -7.81
C PRO A 282 -1.65 -5.50 -8.50
N PHE A 283 -0.63 -6.24 -8.90
CA PHE A 283 0.48 -5.79 -9.74
C PHE A 283 -0.03 -5.21 -11.06
N GLN A 284 0.56 -4.07 -11.46
CA GLN A 284 0.29 -3.41 -12.74
C GLN A 284 1.43 -3.69 -13.71
N ARG A 285 1.13 -4.34 -14.83
CA ARG A 285 2.16 -4.92 -15.72
C ARG A 285 2.83 -3.90 -16.65
N GLU A 286 2.12 -2.84 -17.03
CA GLU A 286 2.58 -1.96 -18.11
C GLU A 286 3.88 -1.24 -17.74
N ASN A 287 4.75 -1.06 -18.73
CA ASN A 287 6.06 -0.39 -18.56
C ASN A 287 7.01 -1.03 -17.51
N THR A 288 6.77 -2.27 -17.09
CA THR A 288 7.65 -2.98 -16.14
C THR A 288 8.40 -4.13 -16.81
N PRO A 289 9.65 -4.44 -16.37
CA PRO A 289 10.34 -5.65 -16.79
C PRO A 289 9.57 -6.96 -16.52
N LEU A 290 8.90 -7.05 -15.38
CA LEU A 290 8.13 -8.23 -14.95
C LEU A 290 6.89 -8.43 -15.80
N GLY A 291 6.23 -7.35 -16.23
CA GLY A 291 5.05 -7.40 -17.09
C GLY A 291 5.31 -7.96 -18.49
N ARG A 292 6.58 -8.04 -18.91
CA ARG A 292 7.01 -8.70 -20.16
C ARG A 292 7.03 -10.22 -20.06
N CYS A 293 6.93 -10.79 -18.85
CA CYS A 293 6.77 -12.23 -18.69
C CYS A 293 5.45 -12.69 -19.32
N ARG A 294 5.46 -13.90 -19.89
CA ARG A 294 4.24 -14.50 -20.45
C ARG A 294 3.26 -14.84 -19.33
N GLU A 295 1.99 -14.59 -19.60
CA GLU A 295 0.92 -14.94 -18.69
C GLU A 295 0.70 -16.45 -18.64
N TRP A 296 0.38 -16.95 -17.45
CA TRP A 296 0.13 -18.36 -17.20
C TRP A 296 -1.32 -18.72 -17.56
N GLU A 297 -1.63 -18.74 -18.85
CA GLU A 297 -2.89 -19.30 -19.36
C GLU A 297 -2.68 -20.02 -20.72
N ASP A 298 -1.44 -20.07 -21.22
CA ASP A 298 -1.09 -20.62 -22.53
C ASP A 298 -0.01 -21.72 -22.44
N THR A 299 -0.38 -22.86 -21.83
CA THR A 299 0.48 -24.06 -21.78
C THR A 299 0.00 -25.19 -22.69
N GLY A 300 -1.24 -25.11 -23.20
CA GLY A 300 -1.91 -26.24 -23.88
C GLY A 300 -2.23 -27.43 -22.97
N ASP A 301 -1.85 -27.36 -21.70
CA ASP A 301 -2.08 -28.35 -20.65
C ASP A 301 -2.92 -27.69 -19.54
N GLN A 302 -4.21 -28.00 -19.53
CA GLN A 302 -5.19 -27.39 -18.62
C GLN A 302 -5.01 -27.85 -17.17
N ASP A 303 -4.24 -28.92 -16.93
CA ASP A 303 -4.01 -29.48 -15.60
C ASP A 303 -2.69 -29.02 -14.97
N ALA A 304 -1.89 -28.23 -15.70
CA ALA A 304 -0.60 -27.75 -15.20
C ALA A 304 -0.77 -26.72 -14.07
N ALA A 305 -0.25 -27.03 -12.88
CA ALA A 305 -0.23 -26.11 -11.76
C ALA A 305 0.64 -24.87 -12.06
N PHE A 306 0.17 -23.69 -11.63
CA PHE A 306 0.95 -22.46 -11.75
C PHE A 306 2.30 -22.60 -11.02
N PRO A 307 3.44 -22.21 -11.64
CA PRO A 307 4.75 -22.34 -11.02
C PRO A 307 4.85 -21.71 -9.63
N GLY A 308 4.17 -20.57 -9.41
CA GLY A 308 4.12 -19.92 -8.11
C GLY A 308 3.45 -20.79 -7.05
N ASP A 309 2.34 -21.47 -7.37
CA ASP A 309 1.64 -22.35 -6.43
C ASP A 309 2.48 -23.60 -6.08
N VAL A 310 3.31 -24.08 -7.02
CA VAL A 310 4.23 -25.20 -6.77
C VAL A 310 5.37 -24.80 -5.83
N VAL A 311 5.86 -23.56 -5.94
CA VAL A 311 6.96 -23.03 -5.12
C VAL A 311 6.49 -22.59 -3.74
N ALA A 312 5.32 -21.97 -3.66
CA ALA A 312 4.83 -21.29 -2.46
C ALA A 312 4.65 -22.24 -1.27
N ARG A 313 5.02 -21.78 -0.08
CA ARG A 313 4.83 -22.51 1.19
C ARG A 313 4.34 -21.55 2.26
N LEU A 314 3.48 -22.03 3.16
CA LEU A 314 2.88 -21.21 4.24
C LEU A 314 3.92 -20.68 5.23
N ASP A 315 5.07 -21.34 5.34
CA ASP A 315 6.21 -20.92 6.16
C ASP A 315 7.27 -20.11 5.39
N GLY A 316 7.03 -19.82 4.10
CA GLY A 316 7.96 -19.09 3.24
C GLY A 316 9.20 -19.89 2.80
N SER A 317 9.30 -21.17 3.14
CA SER A 317 10.45 -22.04 2.81
C SER A 317 10.54 -22.46 1.34
N GLY A 318 9.61 -21.98 0.51
CA GLY A 318 9.58 -22.23 -0.92
C GLY A 318 10.91 -21.91 -1.60
N THR A 319 11.34 -22.79 -2.52
CA THR A 319 12.59 -22.59 -3.27
C THR A 319 12.30 -22.43 -4.75
N LYS A 320 12.99 -21.48 -5.39
CA LYS A 320 12.84 -21.20 -6.82
C LYS A 320 13.11 -22.44 -7.71
N ASP A 321 13.88 -23.39 -7.21
CA ASP A 321 14.30 -24.59 -7.94
C ASP A 321 13.21 -25.68 -7.96
N ALA A 322 12.14 -25.52 -7.17
CA ALA A 322 11.00 -26.44 -7.17
C ALA A 322 10.21 -26.41 -8.49
N HIS A 323 10.33 -25.35 -9.31
CA HIS A 323 9.70 -25.32 -10.63
C HIS A 323 10.49 -24.48 -11.65
N ARG A 324 10.83 -25.08 -12.81
CA ARG A 324 11.71 -24.44 -13.83
C ARG A 324 11.17 -23.13 -14.42
N GLU A 325 9.85 -22.99 -14.51
CA GLU A 325 9.18 -21.80 -15.05
C GLU A 325 8.94 -20.70 -13.99
N PHE A 326 9.31 -20.92 -12.72
CA PHE A 326 9.08 -19.94 -11.66
C PHE A 326 9.87 -18.64 -11.92
N GLY A 327 9.16 -17.51 -11.85
CA GLY A 327 9.70 -16.20 -12.21
C GLY A 327 9.89 -15.97 -13.71
N ARG A 328 9.42 -16.89 -14.58
CA ARG A 328 9.38 -16.72 -16.05
C ARG A 328 7.95 -16.63 -16.59
N ARG A 329 6.96 -16.81 -15.71
CA ARG A 329 5.53 -16.76 -15.96
C ARG A 329 4.89 -15.95 -14.85
N ILE A 330 3.85 -15.19 -15.21
CA ILE A 330 3.05 -14.40 -14.28
C ILE A 330 1.59 -14.85 -14.35
N ARG A 331 0.85 -14.72 -13.26
CA ARG A 331 -0.60 -14.87 -13.22
C ARG A 331 -1.20 -13.56 -12.70
N MET A 332 -1.79 -12.78 -13.60
CA MET A 332 -2.37 -11.49 -13.24
C MET A 332 -3.62 -11.68 -12.38
N SER A 333 -3.81 -10.76 -11.43
CA SER A 333 -5.00 -10.76 -10.57
C SER A 333 -6.04 -9.79 -11.09
N GLY A 334 -7.18 -10.31 -11.55
CA GLY A 334 -8.38 -9.53 -11.86
C GLY A 334 -9.23 -9.23 -10.61
N ALA A 335 -10.41 -8.64 -10.82
CA ALA A 335 -11.30 -8.21 -9.73
C ALA A 335 -11.73 -9.34 -8.79
N THR A 336 -12.00 -10.53 -9.31
CA THR A 336 -12.39 -11.71 -8.53
C THR A 336 -11.29 -12.13 -7.55
N ASP A 337 -10.04 -12.19 -8.01
CA ASP A 337 -8.89 -12.58 -7.19
C ASP A 337 -8.52 -11.48 -6.18
N TYR A 338 -8.68 -10.22 -6.58
CA TYR A 338 -8.55 -9.08 -5.67
C TYR A 338 -9.57 -9.13 -4.53
N LEU A 339 -10.86 -9.25 -4.82
CA LEU A 339 -11.91 -9.30 -3.79
C LEU A 339 -11.74 -10.53 -2.89
N ARG A 340 -11.26 -11.65 -3.42
CA ARG A 340 -10.93 -12.85 -2.63
C ARG A 340 -9.78 -12.58 -1.67
N THR A 341 -8.69 -12.00 -2.15
CA THR A 341 -7.53 -11.63 -1.33
C THR A 341 -7.93 -10.61 -0.27
N GLN A 342 -8.71 -9.59 -0.64
CA GLN A 342 -9.22 -8.55 0.23
C GLN A 342 -10.04 -9.11 1.40
N ALA A 343 -10.99 -10.00 1.10
CA ALA A 343 -11.85 -10.62 2.10
C ALA A 343 -11.05 -11.55 3.02
N LEU A 344 -10.12 -12.34 2.45
CA LEU A 344 -9.22 -13.16 3.24
C LEU A 344 -8.37 -12.32 4.20
N SER A 345 -7.82 -11.19 3.75
CA SER A 345 -7.03 -10.30 4.62
C SER A 345 -7.82 -9.82 5.85
N ARG A 346 -9.09 -9.45 5.70
CA ARG A 346 -9.95 -9.06 6.84
C ARG A 346 -10.19 -10.21 7.82
N LEU A 347 -10.38 -11.42 7.32
CA LEU A 347 -10.65 -12.59 8.15
C LEU A 347 -9.36 -13.10 8.83
N TYR A 348 -8.21 -12.98 8.17
CA TYR A 348 -6.95 -13.53 8.64
C TYR A 348 -6.18 -12.59 9.59
N LEU A 349 -6.15 -11.29 9.28
CA LEU A 349 -5.44 -10.26 10.04
C LEU A 349 -6.29 -9.76 11.21
N ASP A 350 -6.52 -10.62 12.21
CA ASP A 350 -7.38 -10.33 13.35
C ASP A 350 -6.88 -9.21 14.28
N ASN A 351 -5.60 -8.81 14.15
CA ASN A 351 -4.93 -7.80 14.99
C ASN A 351 -4.50 -6.53 14.21
N ILE A 352 -4.96 -6.36 12.97
CA ILE A 352 -4.78 -5.13 12.19
C ILE A 352 -6.09 -4.35 12.18
N TYR A 353 -6.03 -3.07 12.56
CA TYR A 353 -7.22 -2.25 12.73
C TYR A 353 -7.97 -2.07 11.41
N SER A 354 -7.30 -1.52 10.39
CA SER A 354 -7.93 -1.17 9.11
C SER A 354 -7.47 -2.06 7.96
N ILE A 355 -8.41 -2.36 7.08
CA ILE A 355 -8.16 -2.97 5.79
C ILE A 355 -8.62 -1.99 4.71
N GLY A 356 -7.68 -1.53 3.88
CA GLY A 356 -7.93 -0.50 2.86
C GLY A 356 -8.32 -1.09 1.50
N ALA A 357 -9.26 -0.43 0.82
CA ALA A 357 -9.63 -0.74 -0.56
C ALA A 357 -8.62 -0.18 -1.56
N SER A 358 -8.23 -0.96 -2.57
CA SER A 358 -7.25 -0.60 -3.59
C SER A 358 -7.91 -0.15 -4.88
N TRP A 359 -8.69 0.92 -4.80
CA TRP A 359 -9.36 1.50 -5.98
C TRP A 359 -8.37 2.12 -6.98
N VAL A 360 -7.16 2.49 -6.54
CA VAL A 360 -6.12 3.08 -7.41
C VAL A 360 -5.67 2.10 -8.49
N THR A 361 -5.60 0.81 -8.19
CA THR A 361 -5.22 -0.24 -9.17
C THR A 361 -6.42 -0.93 -9.81
N MET A 362 -7.54 -1.03 -9.08
CA MET A 362 -8.72 -1.78 -9.52
C MET A 362 -9.85 -0.94 -10.11
N GLY A 363 -9.74 0.37 -9.96
CA GLY A 363 -10.77 1.32 -10.34
C GLY A 363 -11.81 1.59 -9.26
N PRO A 364 -12.58 2.69 -9.40
CA PRO A 364 -13.46 3.20 -8.35
C PRO A 364 -14.56 2.23 -7.93
N HIS A 365 -15.19 1.55 -8.89
CA HIS A 365 -16.31 0.64 -8.62
C HIS A 365 -15.88 -0.66 -7.93
N ILE A 366 -14.67 -1.14 -8.21
CA ILE A 366 -14.13 -2.30 -7.48
C ILE A 366 -13.74 -1.87 -6.07
N GLY A 367 -13.18 -0.67 -5.88
CA GLY A 367 -12.99 -0.06 -4.56
C GLY A 367 -14.27 0.05 -3.75
N GLN A 368 -15.33 0.57 -4.38
CA GLN A 368 -16.67 0.63 -3.80
C GLN A 368 -17.18 -0.75 -3.38
N THR A 369 -17.03 -1.75 -4.26
CA THR A 369 -17.42 -3.14 -3.98
C THR A 369 -16.62 -3.72 -2.81
N ALA A 370 -15.33 -3.37 -2.69
CA ALA A 370 -14.46 -3.86 -1.62
C ALA A 370 -14.95 -3.49 -0.21
N LEU A 371 -15.77 -2.43 -0.06
CA LEU A 371 -16.39 -2.05 1.22
C LEU A 371 -17.35 -3.12 1.77
N ALA A 372 -17.88 -3.99 0.90
CA ALA A 372 -18.67 -5.17 1.27
C ALA A 372 -17.86 -6.48 1.21
N TRP A 373 -16.54 -6.39 1.05
CA TRP A 373 -15.58 -7.52 1.06
C TRP A 373 -14.50 -7.32 2.12
N GLY A 374 -14.86 -6.65 3.22
CA GLY A 374 -14.01 -6.52 4.41
C GLY A 374 -13.20 -5.23 4.52
N ALA A 375 -13.20 -4.35 3.50
CA ALA A 375 -12.57 -3.04 3.61
C ALA A 375 -13.43 -2.08 4.47
N ASN A 376 -12.78 -1.36 5.39
CA ASN A 376 -13.43 -0.29 6.15
C ASN A 376 -13.04 1.11 5.68
N ASP A 377 -12.07 1.20 4.76
CA ASP A 377 -11.43 2.45 4.36
C ASP A 377 -11.23 2.50 2.85
N MET A 378 -11.58 3.63 2.23
CA MET A 378 -11.40 3.89 0.80
C MET A 378 -10.01 4.44 0.47
N GLY A 379 -9.06 4.48 1.41
CA GLY A 379 -7.77 5.12 1.17
C GLY A 379 -7.92 6.63 1.05
N SER A 380 -7.10 7.25 0.20
CA SER A 380 -7.03 8.71 0.16
C SER A 380 -7.75 9.36 -1.02
N VAL A 381 -8.02 10.65 -0.88
CA VAL A 381 -8.27 11.54 -2.02
C VAL A 381 -6.95 11.73 -2.75
N MET A 382 -6.92 11.41 -4.03
CA MET A 382 -5.68 11.41 -4.81
C MET A 382 -5.64 12.65 -5.70
N MET A 383 -4.82 13.63 -5.29
CA MET A 383 -4.55 14.83 -6.08
C MET A 383 -3.53 14.56 -7.20
N GLU A 384 -2.65 13.58 -7.01
CA GLU A 384 -1.52 13.23 -7.86
C GLU A 384 -1.16 11.76 -7.63
N GLU A 385 -0.78 11.03 -8.68
CA GLU A 385 -0.30 9.64 -8.60
C GLU A 385 0.72 9.37 -9.70
N ASN A 386 1.98 9.22 -9.32
CA ASN A 386 3.08 9.09 -10.28
C ASN A 386 3.59 7.64 -10.42
N VAL A 387 3.45 6.83 -9.37
CA VAL A 387 4.05 5.48 -9.33
C VAL A 387 3.18 4.50 -10.10
N VAL A 388 1.88 4.46 -9.79
CA VAL A 388 0.93 3.55 -10.44
C VAL A 388 0.61 4.02 -11.86
N SER A 389 0.61 5.34 -12.09
CA SER A 389 0.46 5.93 -13.43
C SER A 389 1.62 5.57 -14.36
N ALA A 390 2.86 5.51 -13.85
CA ALA A 390 3.99 5.01 -14.63
C ALA A 390 3.77 3.55 -15.10
N ALA A 391 3.02 2.76 -14.33
CA ALA A 391 2.61 1.40 -14.68
C ALA A 391 1.25 1.33 -15.42
N GLY A 392 0.79 2.44 -16.01
CA GLY A 392 -0.33 2.49 -16.93
C GLY A 392 -1.73 2.64 -16.30
N THR A 393 -1.83 2.85 -14.98
CA THR A 393 -3.13 3.01 -14.31
C THR A 393 -3.28 4.41 -13.73
N THR A 394 -4.36 5.11 -14.11
CA THR A 394 -4.52 6.55 -13.87
C THR A 394 -5.86 6.88 -13.20
N TYR A 395 -6.24 6.14 -12.16
CA TYR A 395 -7.44 6.49 -11.39
C TYR A 395 -7.10 7.56 -10.35
N CYS A 396 -7.83 8.67 -10.38
CA CYS A 396 -7.85 9.67 -9.30
C CYS A 396 -9.30 9.88 -8.84
N LEU A 397 -9.49 9.98 -7.52
CA LEU A 397 -10.80 10.24 -6.91
C LEU A 397 -10.74 11.50 -6.07
N SER A 398 -11.68 12.42 -6.35
CA SER A 398 -11.93 13.61 -5.53
C SER A 398 -12.74 13.25 -4.28
N GLU A 399 -12.72 14.13 -3.27
CA GLU A 399 -13.52 13.94 -2.04
C GLU A 399 -15.01 13.71 -2.31
N PRO A 400 -15.71 14.51 -3.16
CA PRO A 400 -17.10 14.25 -3.49
C PRO A 400 -17.34 12.87 -4.10
N LEU A 401 -16.44 12.41 -4.98
CA LEU A 401 -16.61 11.11 -5.62
C LEU A 401 -16.39 9.95 -4.65
N ILE A 402 -15.40 10.04 -3.73
CA ILE A 402 -15.24 9.05 -2.66
C ILE A 402 -16.49 9.02 -1.77
N CYS A 403 -16.99 10.18 -1.35
CA CYS A 403 -18.20 10.27 -0.53
C CYS A 403 -19.41 9.63 -1.23
N HIS A 404 -19.57 9.90 -2.53
CA HIS A 404 -20.65 9.33 -3.34
C HIS A 404 -20.55 7.80 -3.42
N LEU A 405 -19.36 7.26 -3.73
CA LEU A 405 -19.15 5.81 -3.84
C LEU A 405 -19.43 5.10 -2.51
N VAL A 406 -18.95 5.65 -1.40
CA VAL A 406 -19.22 5.12 -0.05
C VAL A 406 -20.73 5.12 0.24
N ARG A 407 -21.42 6.20 -0.13
CA ARG A 407 -22.86 6.34 0.10
C ARG A 407 -23.69 5.37 -0.74
N GLU A 408 -23.38 5.26 -2.02
CA GLU A 408 -24.04 4.31 -2.93
C GLU A 408 -23.76 2.85 -2.53
N ALA A 409 -22.65 2.58 -1.83
CA ALA A 409 -22.38 1.27 -1.22
C ALA A 409 -23.22 1.02 0.07
N GLY A 410 -24.04 1.98 0.50
CA GLY A 410 -24.91 1.86 1.67
C GLY A 410 -24.30 2.32 2.99
N PHE A 411 -23.21 3.08 2.95
CA PHE A 411 -22.50 3.56 4.15
C PHE A 411 -22.52 5.09 4.28
N THR A 412 -22.08 5.58 5.43
CA THR A 412 -21.83 7.00 5.73
C THR A 412 -20.34 7.28 5.58
N PRO A 413 -19.92 8.13 4.64
CA PRO A 413 -18.53 8.50 4.49
C PRO A 413 -18.04 9.32 5.69
N ALA A 414 -16.78 9.13 6.07
CA ALA A 414 -16.15 9.92 7.11
C ALA A 414 -14.66 10.19 6.81
N GLN A 415 -14.27 11.45 6.87
CA GLN A 415 -12.86 11.85 6.84
C GLN A 415 -12.19 11.40 8.15
N ARG A 416 -11.03 10.75 8.05
CA ARG A 416 -10.17 10.37 9.19
C ARG A 416 -8.79 11.01 9.12
N ASP A 417 -8.06 10.96 10.23
CA ASP A 417 -6.61 11.18 10.25
C ASP A 417 -5.81 9.86 10.05
N ASN A 418 -4.48 9.93 10.17
CA ASN A 418 -3.58 8.76 10.06
C ASN A 418 -3.83 7.71 11.15
N ALA A 419 -4.25 8.14 12.34
CA ALA A 419 -4.55 7.28 13.48
C ALA A 419 -6.00 6.77 13.46
N TYR A 420 -6.71 6.94 12.34
CA TYR A 420 -8.10 6.52 12.16
C TYR A 420 -9.11 7.20 13.11
N ARG A 421 -8.76 8.38 13.66
CA ARG A 421 -9.72 9.22 14.37
C ARG A 421 -10.58 9.94 13.35
N LEU A 422 -11.90 9.91 13.55
CA LEU A 422 -12.84 10.59 12.67
C LEU A 422 -12.72 12.11 12.86
N LEU A 423 -12.47 12.81 11.76
CA LEU A 423 -12.41 14.27 11.71
C LEU A 423 -13.77 14.86 11.33
N ARG A 424 -14.43 14.26 10.32
CA ARG A 424 -15.75 14.68 9.84
C ARG A 424 -16.58 13.45 9.44
N VAL A 425 -17.84 13.41 9.86
CA VAL A 425 -18.80 12.36 9.47
C VAL A 425 -19.87 12.98 8.59
N HIS A 426 -20.04 12.42 7.40
CA HIS A 426 -20.88 12.99 6.35
C HIS A 426 -22.26 12.33 6.28
N GLY A 427 -23.01 12.43 7.38
CA GLY A 427 -24.37 11.87 7.51
C GLY A 427 -25.51 12.85 7.23
N ASN A 428 -25.21 14.10 6.88
CA ASN A 428 -26.19 15.17 6.70
C ASN A 428 -26.13 15.78 5.29
N GLY A 429 -27.02 16.72 5.01
CA GLY A 429 -27.12 17.40 3.72
C GLY A 429 -25.94 18.31 3.34
N GLN A 430 -24.90 18.45 4.18
CA GLN A 430 -23.69 19.24 3.89
C GLN A 430 -22.53 18.37 3.36
N SER A 431 -22.78 17.08 3.15
CA SER A 431 -21.77 16.17 2.60
C SER A 431 -21.28 16.62 1.22
N PRO A 432 -19.96 16.53 0.90
CA PRO A 432 -19.40 16.99 -0.38
C PRO A 432 -20.08 16.41 -1.61
N ASP A 433 -20.46 15.13 -1.60
CA ASP A 433 -21.21 14.49 -2.69
C ASP A 433 -22.62 15.09 -2.87
N LEU A 434 -23.28 15.49 -1.79
CA LEU A 434 -24.62 16.06 -1.84
C LEU A 434 -24.64 17.52 -2.30
N GLN A 435 -23.46 18.16 -2.42
CA GLN A 435 -23.32 19.51 -2.96
C GLN A 435 -23.04 19.53 -4.47
N VAL A 436 -22.85 18.36 -5.11
CA VAL A 436 -22.57 18.28 -6.54
C VAL A 436 -23.87 18.37 -7.34
N GLU A 437 -24.02 19.43 -8.14
CA GLU A 437 -25.17 19.62 -9.02
C GLU A 437 -25.00 18.90 -10.38
N ASP A 438 -23.78 18.80 -10.89
CA ASP A 438 -23.48 18.17 -12.18
C ASP A 438 -22.30 17.19 -12.10
N TRP A 439 -22.64 15.90 -11.95
CA TRP A 439 -21.69 14.79 -11.91
C TRP A 439 -20.96 14.53 -13.24
N SER A 440 -21.41 15.11 -14.36
CA SER A 440 -20.72 14.93 -15.65
C SER A 440 -19.31 15.52 -15.64
N THR A 441 -19.06 16.49 -14.76
CA THR A 441 -17.77 17.18 -14.59
C THR A 441 -16.81 16.46 -13.64
N LEU A 442 -17.30 15.50 -12.83
CA LEU A 442 -16.55 14.79 -11.78
C LEU A 442 -16.38 13.29 -12.06
N ARG A 443 -16.13 12.93 -13.32
CA ARG A 443 -15.71 11.57 -13.67
C ARG A 443 -14.29 11.32 -13.17
N ALA A 444 -13.97 10.07 -12.82
CA ALA A 444 -12.59 9.67 -12.58
C ALA A 444 -11.75 10.09 -13.79
N GLN A 445 -10.84 11.04 -13.59
CA GLN A 445 -10.01 11.58 -14.65
C GLN A 445 -8.81 10.67 -14.83
N SER A 446 -8.50 10.28 -16.06
CA SER A 446 -7.16 9.84 -16.43
C SER A 446 -6.30 11.10 -16.58
N LEU A 447 -5.46 11.42 -15.60
CA LEU A 447 -4.65 12.65 -15.64
C LEU A 447 -3.22 12.43 -16.14
N HIS A 448 -2.71 13.54 -16.68
CA HIS A 448 -1.50 13.76 -17.44
C HIS A 448 -0.22 13.52 -16.62
N VAL A 449 0.79 12.93 -17.24
CA VAL A 449 2.17 12.87 -16.75
C VAL A 449 2.73 14.29 -16.69
N GLU A 450 3.28 14.75 -15.56
CA GLU A 450 4.13 15.94 -15.53
C GLU A 450 5.38 15.65 -16.37
N THR A 451 5.36 16.00 -17.66
CA THR A 451 6.60 16.25 -18.41
C THR A 451 6.84 17.75 -18.31
N THR A 452 7.77 18.19 -17.47
CA THR A 452 8.20 19.59 -17.47
C THR A 452 9.04 19.84 -18.72
N CYS A 453 8.46 20.54 -19.71
CA CYS A 453 9.20 21.03 -20.87
C CYS A 453 10.24 22.09 -20.46
N GLY A 454 11.50 21.86 -20.82
CA GLY A 454 12.47 22.93 -21.08
C GLY A 454 12.17 23.59 -22.43
N GLY A 455 12.00 24.91 -22.43
CA GLY A 455 11.47 25.68 -23.56
C GLY A 455 12.38 25.86 -24.77
N GLY A 456 11.74 26.17 -25.90
CA GLY A 456 12.36 26.65 -27.12
C GLY A 456 11.31 27.25 -28.04
N ASN A 457 10.98 28.52 -27.79
CA ASN A 457 10.26 29.35 -28.75
C ASN A 457 11.27 29.76 -29.83
N ASP A 458 11.10 29.35 -31.08
CA ASP A 458 11.65 30.08 -32.22
C ASP A 458 10.89 29.78 -33.51
N ASN A 459 10.10 30.78 -33.90
CA ASN A 459 9.78 31.25 -35.25
C ASN A 459 9.39 30.25 -36.35
N GLU A 460 8.18 30.48 -36.88
CA GLU A 460 7.82 30.19 -38.26
C GLU A 460 8.96 30.55 -39.22
N VAL A 461 9.57 29.54 -39.84
CA VAL A 461 10.33 29.71 -41.08
C VAL A 461 9.66 28.89 -42.16
N ALA A 462 9.04 29.61 -43.10
CA ALA A 462 8.42 29.07 -44.29
C ALA A 462 9.45 28.29 -45.15
N LEU A 463 9.23 26.99 -45.31
CA LEU A 463 9.96 26.19 -46.29
C LEU A 463 9.31 26.37 -47.66
N THR A 464 9.97 27.18 -48.49
CA THR A 464 9.65 27.32 -49.91
C THR A 464 10.24 26.11 -50.63
N ILE A 465 9.40 25.25 -51.22
CA ILE A 465 9.85 24.17 -52.10
C ILE A 465 10.19 24.80 -53.46
N GLY A 466 11.48 24.97 -53.73
CA GLY A 466 12.01 25.31 -55.04
C GLY A 466 12.38 24.04 -55.80
N GLY A 467 11.70 23.78 -56.91
CA GLY A 467 12.10 22.80 -57.91
C GLY A 467 13.18 23.31 -58.86
N ASP A 468 13.70 22.36 -59.64
CA ASP A 468 14.52 22.48 -60.85
C ASP A 468 16.00 22.93 -60.68
N HIS A 469 16.92 21.95 -60.59
CA HIS A 469 17.71 21.46 -61.73
C HIS A 469 18.68 20.34 -61.34
#